data_AF-A0A7Y5YN72-F1
#
_entry.id   AF-A0A7Y5YN72-F1
#
_cell.length_a   1.000
_cell.length_b   1.000
_cell.length_c   1.000
_cell.angle_alpha   90.00
_cell.angle_beta   90.00
_cell.angle_gamma   90.00
#
_symmetry.space_group_name_H-M   'P 1'
#
loop_
_entity.id
_entity.type
_entity.pdbx_description
1 polymer ?
#
loop_
_entity_poly.entity_id
_entity_poly.type
_entity_poly.pdbx_seq_one_letter_code
_entity_poly.pdbx_strand_id
1 'polypeptide(L)' 'MFKTKLHRGFNWFRQLLRMMIGVPDYENYVAFRGVSHPCEPEMTYEEFFRERQEARYSKRQCTTRCC' A
#
# COMPACT_ATOMS: atom_id res chain seq x y z
N MET A 1 -5.31 24.57 -17.45
CA MET A 1 -6.24 24.61 -16.30
C MET A 1 -7.25 23.44 -16.27
N PHE A 2 -7.77 22.94 -17.41
CA PHE A 2 -8.69 21.77 -17.44
C PHE A 2 -8.04 20.40 -17.18
N LYS A 3 -6.76 20.22 -17.55
CA LYS A 3 -6.04 18.93 -17.39
C LYS A 3 -5.91 18.47 -15.92
N THR A 4 -5.83 19.39 -14.96
CA THR A 4 -5.61 19.08 -13.55
C THR A 4 -6.85 18.56 -12.83
N LYS A 5 -8.05 19.03 -13.22
CA LYS A 5 -9.31 18.50 -12.65
C LYS A 5 -9.55 17.05 -13.07
N LEU A 6 -9.28 16.73 -14.33
CA LEU A 6 -9.42 15.38 -14.87
C LEU A 6 -8.43 14.40 -14.22
N HIS A 7 -7.18 14.84 -14.00
CA HIS A 7 -6.18 14.05 -13.29
C HIS A 7 -6.55 13.74 -11.83
N ARG A 8 -7.14 14.71 -11.10
CA ARG A 8 -7.61 14.46 -9.73
C ARG A 8 -8.73 13.44 -9.66
N GLY A 9 -9.73 13.54 -10.55
CA GLY A 9 -10.83 12.58 -10.61
C GLY A 9 -10.35 11.16 -10.93
N PHE A 10 -9.42 11.03 -11.88
CA PHE A 10 -8.83 9.75 -12.25
C PHE A 10 -7.98 9.15 -11.12
N ASN A 11 -7.16 9.95 -10.44
CA ASN A 11 -6.36 9.49 -9.30
C ASN A 11 -7.23 9.05 -8.12
N TRP A 12 -8.31 9.77 -7.83
CA TRP A 12 -9.28 9.39 -6.80
C TRP A 12 -9.96 8.05 -7.14
N PHE A 13 -10.41 7.88 -8.38
CA PHE A 13 -11.02 6.62 -8.82
C PHE A 13 -10.03 5.45 -8.78
N ARG A 14 -8.76 5.67 -9.16
CA ARG A 14 -7.69 4.66 -8.99
C ARG A 14 -7.47 4.28 -7.53
N GLN A 15 -7.48 5.25 -6.61
CA GLN A 15 -7.37 4.98 -5.18
C GLN A 15 -8.56 4.15 -4.67
N LEU A 16 -9.78 4.50 -5.07
CA LEU A 16 -10.98 3.74 -4.71
C LEU A 16 -10.94 2.29 -5.21
N LEU A 17 -10.59 2.08 -6.49
CA LEU A 17 -10.47 0.73 -7.05
C LEU A 17 -9.38 -0.08 -6.33
N ARG A 18 -8.23 0.54 -6.01
CA ARG A 18 -7.15 -0.12 -5.24
C ARG A 18 -7.62 -0.55 -3.85
N MET A 19 -8.40 0.29 -3.15
CA MET A 19 -9.02 -0.07 -1.87
C MET A 19 -10.00 -1.24 -2.03
N MET A 20 -10.84 -1.24 -3.07
CA MET A 20 -11.81 -2.32 -3.31
C MET A 20 -11.15 -3.67 -3.65
N ILE A 21 -10.11 -3.66 -4.47
CA ILE A 21 -9.38 -4.89 -4.83
C ILE A 21 -8.48 -5.34 -3.66
N GLY A 22 -8.22 -4.46 -2.68
CA GLY A 22 -7.34 -4.72 -1.55
C GLY A 22 -5.86 -4.78 -1.96
N VAL A 23 -5.50 -4.11 -3.05
CA VAL A 23 -4.13 -4.04 -3.56
C VAL A 23 -3.41 -2.88 -2.85
N PRO A 24 -2.34 -3.16 -2.10
CA PRO A 24 -1.58 -2.12 -1.43
C PRO A 24 -0.82 -1.26 -2.45
N ASP A 25 -0.80 0.06 -2.22
CA ASP A 25 -0.18 1.04 -3.10
C ASP A 25 1.20 1.47 -2.57
N TYR A 26 2.24 1.32 -3.41
CA TYR A 26 3.62 1.62 -3.03
C TYR A 26 3.89 3.11 -2.86
N GLU A 27 3.31 3.96 -3.71
CA GLU A 27 3.51 5.42 -3.65
C GLU A 27 2.95 5.99 -2.34
N ASN A 28 1.77 5.53 -1.92
CA ASN A 28 1.21 5.86 -0.62
C ASN A 28 2.06 5.35 0.55
N TYR A 29 2.69 4.17 0.43
CA TYR A 29 3.61 3.64 1.45
C TYR A 29 4.83 4.55 1.60
N VAL A 30 5.48 4.94 0.50
CA VAL A 30 6.63 5.85 0.50
C VAL A 30 6.25 7.21 1.08
N ALA A 31 5.12 7.78 0.64
CA ALA A 31 4.64 9.06 1.16
C ALA A 31 4.36 9.00 2.67
N PHE A 32 3.75 7.92 3.15
CA PHE A 32 3.50 7.71 4.58
C PHE A 32 4.80 7.51 5.37
N ARG A 33 5.72 6.69 4.87
CA ARG A 33 7.02 6.44 5.51
C ARG A 33 7.87 7.69 5.58
N GLY A 34 7.88 8.52 4.55
CA GLY A 34 8.57 9.81 4.57
C GLY A 34 8.06 10.75 5.66
N VAL A 35 6.78 10.66 6.04
CA VAL A 35 6.19 11.46 7.13
C VAL A 35 6.41 10.82 8.50
N SER A 36 6.22 9.50 8.62
CA SER A 36 6.27 8.79 9.92
C SER A 36 7.69 8.43 10.37
N HIS A 37 8.58 8.11 9.43
CA HIS A 37 9.93 7.61 9.70
C HIS A 37 10.95 8.17 8.70
N PRO A 38 11.23 9.49 8.72
CA PRO A 38 12.13 10.13 7.75
C PRO A 38 13.59 9.68 7.84
N CYS A 39 13.99 9.01 8.92
CA CYS A 39 15.38 8.56 9.15
C CYS A 39 15.63 7.08 8.83
N GLU A 40 14.61 6.33 8.38
CA GLU A 40 14.75 4.90 8.11
C GLU A 40 14.64 4.63 6.61
N PRO A 41 15.46 3.72 6.04
CA PRO A 41 15.34 3.37 4.63
C PRO A 41 13.93 2.86 4.29
N GLU A 42 13.44 3.28 3.13
CA GLU A 42 12.22 2.75 2.54
C GLU A 42 12.47 1.37 1.95
N MET A 43 11.51 0.46 2.09
CA MET A 43 11.56 -0.83 1.41
C MET A 43 11.51 -0.63 -0.09
N THR A 44 12.23 -1.47 -0.84
CA THR A 44 12.06 -1.54 -2.28
C THR A 44 10.66 -2.04 -2.65
N TYR A 45 10.23 -1.77 -3.89
CA TYR A 45 8.92 -2.23 -4.38
C TYR A 45 8.73 -3.75 -4.24
N GLU A 46 9.77 -4.52 -4.50
CA GLU A 46 9.75 -5.99 -4.42
C GLU A 46 9.60 -6.47 -2.98
N GLU A 47 10.34 -5.87 -2.05
CA GLU A 47 10.23 -6.16 -0.61
C GLU A 47 8.84 -5.80 -0.08
N PHE A 48 8.32 -4.63 -0.44
CA PHE A 48 6.96 -4.23 -0.08
C PHE A 48 5.92 -5.23 -0.60
N PHE A 49 6.01 -5.62 -1.87
CA PHE A 49 5.05 -6.55 -2.47
C PHE A 49 5.14 -7.94 -1.83
N ARG A 50 6.35 -8.40 -1.54
CA ARG A 50 6.60 -9.67 -0.85
C ARG A 50 6.06 -9.65 0.57
N GLU A 51 6.34 -8.60 1.36
CA GLU A 51 5.83 -8.43 2.72
C GLU A 51 4.29 -8.47 2.74
N ARG A 52 3.63 -7.80 1.78
CA ARG A 52 2.17 -7.77 1.70
C ARG A 52 1.57 -9.11 1.31
N GLN A 53 2.21 -9.83 0.39
CA GLN A 53 1.82 -11.20 0.06
C GLN A 53 2.04 -12.15 1.24
N GLU A 54 3.15 -12.02 1.96
CA GLU A 54 3.41 -12.82 3.15
C GLU A 54 2.39 -12.50 4.26
N ALA A 55 2.06 -11.24 4.49
CA ALA A 55 1.03 -10.86 5.46
C ALA A 55 -0.35 -11.43 5.12
N ARG A 56 -0.70 -11.54 3.82
CA ARG A 56 -2.01 -12.03 3.37
C ARG A 56 -2.09 -13.55 3.18
N TYR A 57 -1.01 -14.17 2.72
CA TYR A 57 -0.99 -15.56 2.26
C TYR A 57 0.03 -16.44 2.98
N SER A 58 0.97 -15.88 3.76
CA SER A 58 1.84 -16.73 4.57
C SER A 58 1.02 -17.42 5.67
N LYS A 59 1.14 -18.73 5.74
CA LYS A 59 0.52 -19.57 6.77
C LYS A 59 1.14 -19.37 8.17
N ARG A 60 2.06 -18.42 8.34
CA ARG A 60 2.82 -18.19 9.57
C ARG A 60 2.06 -17.38 10.64
N GLN A 61 0.97 -16.70 10.27
CA GLN A 61 0.10 -16.00 11.24
C GLN A 61 -1.04 -16.87 11.78
N CYS A 62 -0.92 -18.21 11.72
CA CYS A 62 -1.69 -19.08 12.62
C CYS A 62 -1.02 -19.10 14.01
N THR A 63 -1.05 -17.96 14.68
CA THR A 63 -0.69 -17.80 16.10
C THR A 63 -1.78 -16.90 16.68
N THR A 64 -2.99 -17.36 16.90
CA THR A 64 -3.36 -18.40 17.86
C THR A 64 -4.75 -18.92 17.50
N ARG A 65 -4.89 -20.25 17.42
CA ARG A 65 -6.14 -20.84 17.92
C ARG A 65 -6.21 -20.46 19.39
N CYS A 66 -7.04 -19.50 19.74
CA CYS A 66 -7.70 -19.56 21.04
C CYS A 66 -8.96 -20.39 20.79
N CYS A 67 -9.03 -21.47 21.56
CA CYS A 67 -10.11 -22.43 21.64
C CYS A 67 -11.49 -21.78 21.72
#